data_AF-A0AAN9YQV3-F1
#
_entry.id   AF-A0AAN9YQV3-F1
#
_cell.length_a   1.000
_cell.length_b   1.000
_cell.length_c   1.000
_cell.angle_alpha   90.00
_cell.angle_beta   90.00
_cell.angle_gamma   90.00
#
_symmetry.space_group_name_H-M   'P 1'
#
loop_
_entity.id
_entity.type
_entity.pdbx_description
1 polymer ?
#
loop_
_entity_poly.entity_id
_entity_poly.type
_entity_poly.pdbx_seq_one_letter_code
_entity_poly.pdbx_strand_id
1 'polypeptide(L)'
;MHSSILLGLLAASLPVYGAVSKHEFRLKEASEYTTASKVAASSALKLLRRGDYIETATELVKSLAPNTTFRVADDHYVGQNGVGHVNFKQTAHDKDIENADFMASSRVDTDDNDVQVARDGSVFSFSNSFYNGELPVETPVEKRSLLDPVRALEIVIDTLSLPVSKDGAALQDTGVTTTQAEGPHTIAGTTGAQEDPEAELVYFVKQDGSLSLTWRVETKLEDQWLFSYVDAEDESAVLGVVDFISPWGVNNPWEGERTLVSDPWDPVASRNGWHDEQNQTSGNNVEAGAVPSNSGLVHFAQNRSLTFEYPFTPDTEEPTVEDSQFAALTQIFYTTNKYHDLLYTLGFTEAAGNMQDDNFGQGGKAYDRVYVRTQFWSGKNNGMFTQTKDGTQPTLTMYLFDATDPERDVSFDNGFVIHEYTHGLSGRLTGGPANSQCLDAWESDGMAEGWSDLYASAVMLKPDDTRDNATYGFAAWPLNKTDPPTARLVLYSTNMTVNPWTYSSVNGLQKVHEVGTAWATMLYDVMWNLIDKHGKNDADVPEFADGVPTDGKYLMLKILMDGMALQPCNPTFVQARDAILDADLALTGGDNACEIWKGFAKRGLGANAVFHDTDRVDNFDLPEGVC
;
A
#
# COMPACT_ATOMS: atom_id res chain seq x y z
N MET A 1 -39.08 58.36 4.99
CA MET A 1 -37.67 58.31 5.44
C MET A 1 -37.44 56.86 5.84
N HIS A 2 -36.76 56.07 5.01
CA HIS A 2 -35.31 55.83 5.05
C HIS A 2 -34.90 55.03 6.31
N SER A 3 -34.10 53.96 6.25
CA SER A 3 -33.64 53.09 5.15
C SER A 3 -33.02 51.81 5.76
N SER A 4 -32.79 50.80 4.92
CA SER A 4 -31.73 49.76 4.92
C SER A 4 -30.74 49.71 6.12
N ILE A 5 -30.27 48.54 6.56
CA ILE A 5 -29.44 47.62 5.76
C ILE A 5 -29.72 46.15 6.07
N LEU A 6 -29.78 45.36 4.99
CA LEU A 6 -29.74 43.90 4.98
C LEU A 6 -28.27 43.48 4.76
N LEU A 7 -27.73 42.59 5.58
CA LEU A 7 -26.51 41.84 5.23
C LEU A 7 -26.82 40.35 5.37
N GLY A 8 -26.96 39.67 4.23
CA GLY A 8 -27.15 38.22 4.20
C GLY A 8 -25.80 37.52 4.20
N LEU A 9 -25.57 36.68 5.21
CA LEU A 9 -24.60 35.59 5.09
C LEU A 9 -25.29 34.47 4.30
N LEU A 10 -25.03 34.42 2.99
CA LEU A 10 -25.23 33.18 2.26
C LEU A 10 -24.19 32.19 2.79
N ALA A 11 -24.65 31.21 3.57
CA ALA A 11 -23.96 29.94 3.66
C ALA A 11 -23.99 29.32 2.26
N ALA A 12 -22.91 29.49 1.51
CA ALA A 12 -22.69 28.75 0.28
C ALA A 12 -22.41 27.30 0.66
N SER A 13 -23.47 26.52 0.89
CA SER A 13 -23.38 25.06 0.89
C SER A 13 -22.87 24.64 -0.48
N LEU A 14 -21.57 24.36 -0.59
CA LEU A 14 -21.02 23.70 -1.76
C LEU A 14 -21.83 22.40 -1.95
N PRO A 15 -22.31 22.11 -3.17
CA PRO A 15 -23.05 20.89 -3.40
C PRO A 15 -22.10 19.72 -3.12
N VAL A 16 -22.41 18.95 -2.08
CA VAL A 16 -21.91 17.58 -1.98
C VAL A 16 -22.33 16.90 -3.27
N TYR A 17 -21.37 16.61 -4.15
CA TYR A 17 -21.62 15.80 -5.32
C TYR A 17 -22.17 14.48 -4.81
N GLY A 18 -23.47 14.26 -5.03
CA GLY A 18 -24.14 13.04 -4.59
C GLY A 18 -23.42 11.87 -5.24
N ALA A 19 -22.73 11.08 -4.42
CA ALA A 19 -22.04 9.90 -4.89
C ALA A 19 -23.07 8.99 -5.57
N VAL A 20 -22.98 8.89 -6.90
CA VAL A 20 -23.67 7.83 -7.63
C VAL A 20 -23.23 6.53 -6.99
N SER A 21 -24.19 5.67 -6.60
CA SER A 21 -23.88 4.40 -5.96
C SER A 21 -23.04 3.57 -6.93
N LYS A 22 -21.72 3.50 -6.67
CA LYS A 22 -20.78 2.70 -7.48
C LYS A 22 -21.12 1.20 -7.46
N HIS A 23 -22.00 0.78 -6.55
CA HIS A 23 -22.43 -0.61 -6.34
C HIS A 23 -23.08 -1.25 -7.59
N GLU A 24 -23.75 -0.47 -8.46
CA GLU A 24 -24.34 -1.00 -9.71
C GLU A 24 -23.31 -1.25 -10.83
N PHE A 25 -22.05 -0.85 -10.64
CA PHE A 25 -20.99 -0.90 -11.66
C PHE A 25 -19.75 -1.70 -11.23
N ARG A 26 -19.80 -2.42 -10.10
CA ARG A 26 -18.69 -3.25 -9.62
C ARG A 26 -18.55 -4.53 -10.44
N LEU A 27 -17.31 -5.01 -10.57
CA LEU A 27 -17.02 -6.35 -11.10
C LEU A 27 -17.63 -7.43 -10.19
N LYS A 28 -17.98 -8.57 -10.78
CA LYS A 28 -18.46 -9.75 -10.04
C LYS A 28 -17.31 -10.72 -9.83
N GLU A 29 -17.27 -11.36 -8.67
CA GLU A 29 -16.42 -12.53 -8.43
C GLU A 29 -16.73 -13.62 -9.49
N ALA A 30 -15.70 -14.07 -10.21
CA ALA A 30 -15.88 -14.90 -11.41
C ALA A 30 -14.93 -16.12 -11.47
N SER A 31 -13.76 -16.06 -10.84
CA SER A 31 -12.68 -17.04 -10.98
C SER A 31 -13.01 -18.40 -10.38
N GLU A 32 -12.55 -19.48 -11.03
CA GLU A 32 -12.51 -20.82 -10.42
C GLU A 32 -11.11 -21.07 -9.84
N TYR A 33 -11.03 -21.63 -8.62
CA TYR A 33 -9.75 -22.01 -8.01
C TYR A 33 -9.59 -23.53 -7.92
N THR A 34 -8.52 -24.05 -8.52
CA THR A 34 -8.14 -25.46 -8.43
C THR A 34 -7.03 -25.63 -7.40
N THR A 35 -7.43 -26.01 -6.19
CA THR A 35 -6.55 -26.23 -5.04
C THR A 35 -5.50 -27.31 -5.28
N ALA A 36 -4.40 -27.26 -4.54
CA ALA A 36 -3.33 -28.24 -4.60
C ALA A 36 -3.80 -29.67 -4.29
N SER A 37 -4.79 -29.82 -3.42
CA SER A 37 -5.48 -31.10 -3.18
C SER A 37 -6.21 -31.65 -4.42
N LYS A 38 -6.89 -30.80 -5.21
CA LYS A 38 -7.52 -31.19 -6.49
C LYS A 38 -6.47 -31.51 -7.55
N VAL A 39 -5.39 -30.74 -7.64
CA VAL A 39 -4.28 -31.01 -8.57
C VAL A 39 -3.60 -32.34 -8.24
N ALA A 40 -3.30 -32.59 -6.96
CA ALA A 40 -2.72 -33.83 -6.47
C ALA A 40 -3.60 -35.06 -6.70
N ALA A 41 -4.92 -34.91 -6.84
CA ALA A 41 -5.83 -35.98 -7.21
C ALA A 41 -5.80 -36.30 -8.73
N SER A 42 -5.37 -35.37 -9.58
CA SER A 42 -5.36 -35.54 -11.04
C SER A 42 -4.07 -36.19 -11.56
N SER A 43 -4.19 -37.41 -12.09
CA SER A 43 -3.07 -38.10 -12.75
C SER A 43 -2.64 -37.44 -14.05
N ALA A 44 -3.52 -36.65 -14.71
CA ALA A 44 -3.19 -35.95 -15.93
C ALA A 44 -2.27 -34.75 -15.67
N LEU A 45 -2.59 -33.94 -14.64
CA LEU A 45 -1.82 -32.74 -14.30
C LEU A 45 -0.39 -33.06 -13.87
N LYS A 46 -0.18 -34.18 -13.16
CA LYS A 46 1.15 -34.65 -12.75
C LYS A 46 2.11 -34.97 -13.92
N LEU A 47 1.61 -35.13 -15.14
CA LEU A 47 2.42 -35.41 -16.34
C LEU A 47 2.82 -34.15 -17.12
N LEU A 48 2.39 -32.96 -16.67
CA LEU A 48 2.61 -31.69 -17.37
C LEU A 48 3.98 -31.04 -17.10
N ARG A 49 4.77 -31.53 -16.14
CA ARG A 49 6.12 -31.01 -15.84
C ARG A 49 6.99 -30.90 -17.10
N ARG A 50 7.65 -29.76 -17.28
CA ARG A 50 8.60 -29.46 -18.37
C ARG A 50 9.99 -29.08 -17.81
N GLY A 51 10.83 -28.39 -18.60
CA GLY A 51 12.21 -28.07 -18.25
C GLY A 51 12.33 -27.02 -17.15
N ASP A 52 11.43 -26.04 -17.13
CA ASP A 52 11.29 -25.05 -16.06
C ASP A 52 9.81 -24.82 -15.67
N TYR A 53 9.60 -23.88 -14.74
CA TYR A 53 8.28 -23.56 -14.18
C TYR A 53 7.38 -22.82 -15.19
N ILE A 54 7.94 -21.93 -16.02
CA ILE A 54 7.22 -21.18 -17.05
C ILE A 54 6.77 -22.13 -18.16
N GLU A 55 7.63 -23.05 -18.60
CA GLU A 55 7.28 -24.10 -19.57
C GLU A 55 6.17 -25.02 -19.02
N THR A 56 6.25 -25.38 -17.74
CA THR A 56 5.26 -26.25 -17.08
C THR A 56 3.90 -25.57 -16.99
N ALA A 57 3.88 -24.30 -16.58
CA ALA A 57 2.67 -23.47 -16.53
C ALA A 57 2.09 -23.22 -17.94
N THR A 58 2.94 -22.91 -18.92
CA THR A 58 2.54 -22.70 -20.32
C THR A 58 1.88 -23.94 -20.92
N GLU A 59 2.38 -25.13 -20.59
CA GLU A 59 1.78 -26.39 -21.03
C GLU A 59 0.43 -26.67 -20.37
N LEU A 60 0.27 -26.30 -19.08
CA LEU A 60 -1.03 -26.37 -18.41
C LEU A 60 -2.07 -25.51 -19.14
N VAL A 61 -1.76 -24.24 -19.40
CA VAL A 61 -2.68 -23.32 -20.11
C VAL A 61 -3.05 -23.86 -21.49
N LYS A 62 -2.09 -24.37 -22.27
CA LYS A 62 -2.36 -25.03 -23.57
C LYS A 62 -3.26 -26.27 -23.44
N SER A 63 -3.16 -27.02 -22.35
CA SER A 63 -3.95 -28.23 -22.13
C SER A 63 -5.40 -27.92 -21.74
N LEU A 64 -5.63 -26.81 -21.01
CA LEU A 64 -6.94 -26.36 -20.58
C LEU A 64 -7.67 -25.56 -21.67
N ALA A 65 -6.94 -24.76 -22.45
CA ALA A 65 -7.48 -23.88 -23.48
C ALA A 65 -6.70 -23.95 -24.80
N PRO A 66 -6.77 -25.08 -25.55
CA PRO A 66 -5.95 -25.34 -26.73
C PRO A 66 -6.23 -24.42 -27.94
N ASN A 67 -7.31 -23.63 -27.90
CA ASN A 67 -7.72 -22.73 -28.97
C ASN A 67 -7.52 -21.24 -28.63
N THR A 68 -7.00 -20.90 -27.45
CA THR A 68 -6.81 -19.52 -27.01
C THR A 68 -5.38 -19.05 -27.29
N THR A 69 -5.25 -17.84 -27.84
CA THR A 69 -3.97 -17.13 -27.95
C THR A 69 -3.66 -16.39 -26.66
N PHE A 70 -2.43 -16.53 -26.17
CA PHE A 70 -1.98 -15.92 -24.92
C PHE A 70 -0.47 -15.70 -24.92
N ARG A 71 0.00 -14.89 -23.98
CA ARG A 71 1.41 -14.62 -23.65
C ARG A 71 1.64 -14.85 -22.16
N VAL A 72 2.90 -15.06 -21.76
CA VAL A 72 3.31 -14.93 -20.36
C VAL A 72 3.33 -13.43 -20.00
N ALA A 73 2.97 -13.09 -18.77
CA ALA A 73 3.14 -11.73 -18.25
C ALA A 73 4.56 -11.55 -17.70
N ASP A 74 5.12 -10.34 -17.83
CA ASP A 74 6.52 -10.06 -17.50
C ASP A 74 6.79 -9.88 -15.99
N ASP A 75 5.88 -10.36 -15.14
CA ASP A 75 5.85 -10.26 -13.67
C ASP A 75 5.87 -11.64 -12.97
N HIS A 76 6.22 -12.70 -13.70
CA HIS A 76 6.41 -14.03 -13.13
C HIS A 76 7.64 -14.07 -12.19
N TYR A 77 7.54 -14.78 -11.07
CA TYR A 77 8.62 -14.88 -10.09
C TYR A 77 8.61 -16.21 -9.33
N VAL A 78 9.60 -16.43 -8.47
CA VAL A 78 9.63 -17.56 -7.53
C VAL A 78 9.65 -17.00 -6.11
N GLY A 79 8.61 -17.28 -5.33
CA GLY A 79 8.50 -16.84 -3.94
C GLY A 79 9.53 -17.49 -3.03
N GLN A 80 9.75 -16.93 -1.84
CA GLN A 80 10.72 -17.47 -0.87
C GLN A 80 10.40 -18.91 -0.41
N ASN A 81 9.13 -19.31 -0.45
CA ASN A 81 8.68 -20.70 -0.22
C ASN A 81 9.09 -21.68 -1.35
N GLY A 82 9.57 -21.17 -2.49
CA GLY A 82 9.98 -21.94 -3.66
C GLY A 82 8.86 -22.26 -4.64
N VAL A 83 7.67 -21.66 -4.50
CA VAL A 83 6.60 -21.71 -5.51
C VAL A 83 6.92 -20.71 -6.63
N GLY A 84 6.84 -21.16 -7.87
CA GLY A 84 6.89 -20.31 -9.06
C GLY A 84 5.51 -19.80 -9.42
N HIS A 85 5.32 -18.49 -9.37
CA HIS A 85 4.10 -17.77 -9.75
C HIS A 85 4.26 -17.38 -11.24
N VAL A 86 3.38 -17.88 -12.11
CA VAL A 86 3.41 -17.59 -13.55
C VAL A 86 2.05 -17.08 -13.99
N ASN A 87 2.04 -15.80 -14.36
CA ASN A 87 0.82 -15.12 -14.76
C ASN A 87 0.75 -15.09 -16.30
N PHE A 88 -0.43 -15.23 -16.90
CA PHE A 88 -0.61 -15.17 -18.37
C PHE A 88 -1.66 -14.14 -18.77
N LYS A 89 -1.50 -13.65 -19.99
CA LYS A 89 -2.37 -12.66 -20.62
C LYS A 89 -2.91 -13.18 -21.95
N GLN A 90 -4.22 -13.15 -22.17
CA GLN A 90 -4.90 -13.62 -23.38
C GLN A 90 -4.87 -12.50 -24.40
N THR A 91 -4.62 -12.90 -25.63
CA THR A 91 -4.44 -11.97 -26.73
C THR A 91 -5.45 -12.25 -27.83
N ALA A 92 -5.95 -11.18 -28.44
CA ALA A 92 -6.69 -11.25 -29.69
C ALA A 92 -6.06 -10.25 -30.67
N HIS A 93 -5.68 -10.73 -31.86
CA HIS A 93 -5.05 -9.89 -32.90
C HIS A 93 -3.81 -9.09 -32.43
N ASP A 94 -2.91 -9.76 -31.69
CA ASP A 94 -1.68 -9.18 -31.11
C ASP A 94 -1.93 -7.98 -30.17
N LYS A 95 -3.07 -7.99 -29.48
CA LYS A 95 -3.40 -7.11 -28.35
C LYS A 95 -3.77 -7.95 -27.15
N ASP A 96 -3.21 -7.59 -26.00
CA ASP A 96 -3.80 -7.90 -24.70
C ASP A 96 -5.23 -7.37 -24.72
N ILE A 97 -6.16 -8.14 -24.17
CA ILE A 97 -7.48 -7.58 -23.91
C ILE A 97 -7.40 -7.11 -22.45
N GLU A 98 -7.53 -5.79 -22.21
CA GLU A 98 -7.31 -5.22 -20.86
C GLU A 98 -8.36 -5.66 -19.83
N ASN A 99 -9.47 -6.19 -20.34
CA ASN A 99 -10.45 -6.98 -19.62
C ASN A 99 -10.56 -8.39 -20.26
N ALA A 100 -9.47 -9.00 -20.74
CA ALA A 100 -9.46 -10.41 -21.11
C ALA A 100 -8.05 -11.07 -21.24
N ASP A 101 -7.48 -11.38 -20.06
CA ASP A 101 -6.29 -12.17 -19.79
C ASP A 101 -6.37 -13.59 -19.06
N PHE A 102 -7.50 -14.34 -19.03
CA PHE A 102 -8.04 -15.51 -18.20
C PHE A 102 -9.06 -15.19 -17.02
N MET A 103 -10.40 -15.16 -17.23
CA MET A 103 -11.61 -15.04 -16.35
C MET A 103 -12.72 -14.05 -16.75
N ALA A 104 -13.71 -14.49 -17.54
CA ALA A 104 -15.05 -13.89 -17.58
C ALA A 104 -16.22 -14.87 -17.55
N SER A 105 -17.05 -14.63 -16.55
CA SER A 105 -18.43 -14.10 -16.67
C SER A 105 -19.32 -14.59 -17.83
N SER A 106 -20.58 -14.85 -17.47
CA SER A 106 -21.67 -14.87 -18.45
C SER A 106 -22.00 -13.46 -18.95
N ARG A 107 -21.22 -12.97 -19.93
CA ARG A 107 -21.38 -11.72 -20.72
C ARG A 107 -21.11 -10.43 -19.92
N VAL A 108 -20.11 -9.60 -20.25
CA VAL A 108 -19.14 -9.59 -21.38
C VAL A 108 -17.79 -9.10 -20.84
N ASP A 109 -16.72 -9.82 -21.19
CA ASP A 109 -15.29 -9.46 -21.16
C ASP A 109 -14.71 -8.87 -19.85
N THR A 110 -14.15 -9.79 -19.05
CA THR A 110 -13.06 -9.68 -18.04
C THR A 110 -12.16 -10.90 -18.31
N ASP A 111 -10.86 -10.93 -18.01
CA ASP A 111 -10.07 -12.18 -17.91
C ASP A 111 -8.65 -11.81 -17.27
N ASP A 112 -7.93 -12.61 -16.42
CA ASP A 112 -6.47 -12.60 -15.98
C ASP A 112 -5.93 -13.94 -15.30
N ASN A 113 -4.76 -14.52 -15.69
CA ASN A 113 -4.38 -15.97 -15.49
C ASN A 113 -3.27 -16.31 -14.48
N ASP A 114 -3.50 -17.18 -13.48
CA ASP A 114 -2.42 -17.60 -12.54
C ASP A 114 -2.19 -19.12 -12.48
N VAL A 115 -0.95 -19.54 -12.69
CA VAL A 115 -0.49 -20.93 -12.49
C VAL A 115 0.67 -20.99 -11.50
N GLN A 116 0.47 -21.77 -10.44
CA GLN A 116 1.42 -21.95 -9.36
C GLN A 116 2.18 -23.27 -9.57
N VAL A 117 3.51 -23.23 -9.54
CA VAL A 117 4.39 -24.39 -9.77
C VAL A 117 5.19 -24.68 -8.52
N ALA A 118 5.09 -25.89 -7.99
CA ALA A 118 5.81 -26.30 -6.80
C ALA A 118 7.33 -26.32 -7.04
N ARG A 119 8.11 -26.26 -5.95
CA ARG A 119 9.58 -26.33 -5.97
C ARG A 119 10.16 -27.55 -6.69
N ASP A 120 9.39 -28.62 -6.85
CA ASP A 120 9.81 -29.80 -7.61
C ASP A 120 9.54 -29.71 -9.13
N GLY A 121 8.92 -28.62 -9.61
CA GLY A 121 8.55 -28.40 -11.00
C GLY A 121 7.21 -29.02 -11.43
N SER A 122 6.38 -29.47 -10.49
CA SER A 122 4.99 -29.90 -10.77
C SER A 122 4.00 -28.74 -10.62
N VAL A 123 2.87 -28.80 -11.34
CA VAL A 123 1.75 -27.87 -11.09
C VAL A 123 1.28 -28.05 -9.65
N PHE A 124 1.20 -26.96 -8.90
CA PHE A 124 0.75 -26.92 -7.52
C PHE A 124 -0.75 -26.61 -7.46
N SER A 125 -1.14 -25.39 -7.79
CA SER A 125 -2.53 -24.93 -7.90
C SER A 125 -2.66 -23.97 -9.09
N PHE A 126 -3.89 -23.64 -9.51
CA PHE A 126 -4.14 -22.68 -10.60
C PHE A 126 -5.57 -22.12 -10.54
N SER A 127 -5.74 -20.91 -11.07
CA SER A 127 -7.06 -20.31 -11.34
C SER A 127 -7.57 -20.71 -12.75
N ASN A 128 -8.87 -20.74 -13.04
CA ASN A 128 -9.41 -20.94 -14.40
C ASN A 128 -10.68 -20.10 -14.68
N SER A 129 -10.92 -19.81 -15.97
CA SER A 129 -10.86 -18.42 -16.38
C SER A 129 -11.17 -18.07 -17.89
N PHE A 130 -10.29 -18.27 -18.90
CA PHE A 130 -10.34 -17.64 -20.29
C PHE A 130 -11.74 -17.51 -20.92
N TYR A 131 -11.94 -16.45 -21.71
CA TYR A 131 -13.11 -16.28 -22.54
C TYR A 131 -13.23 -17.41 -23.57
N ASN A 132 -14.24 -18.25 -23.37
CA ASN A 132 -14.53 -19.43 -24.18
C ASN A 132 -15.55 -19.15 -25.31
N GLY A 133 -15.84 -17.89 -25.62
CA GLY A 133 -16.77 -17.49 -26.69
C GLY A 133 -16.10 -17.27 -28.05
N GLU A 134 -16.90 -16.86 -29.05
CA GLU A 134 -16.37 -16.54 -30.39
C GLU A 134 -15.67 -15.17 -30.38
N LEU A 135 -14.39 -15.14 -30.75
CA LEU A 135 -13.62 -13.90 -30.98
C LEU A 135 -14.04 -13.23 -32.31
N PRO A 136 -13.96 -11.89 -32.43
CA PRO A 136 -14.26 -11.18 -33.67
C PRO A 136 -13.38 -11.64 -34.84
N VAL A 137 -14.03 -12.03 -35.96
CA VAL A 137 -13.39 -12.61 -37.15
C VAL A 137 -12.53 -11.60 -37.92
N GLU A 138 -12.79 -10.30 -37.77
CA GLU A 138 -12.05 -9.22 -38.43
C GLU A 138 -11.52 -8.22 -37.40
N THR A 139 -10.33 -7.68 -37.66
CA THR A 139 -9.73 -6.61 -36.85
C THR A 139 -10.59 -5.33 -36.94
N PRO A 140 -11.14 -4.80 -35.83
CA PRO A 140 -12.11 -3.71 -35.87
C PRO A 140 -11.46 -2.32 -36.04
N VAL A 141 -10.61 -2.11 -37.06
CA VAL A 141 -10.13 -0.77 -37.45
C VAL A 141 -9.97 -0.64 -38.98
N GLU A 142 -11.04 -0.19 -39.65
CA GLU A 142 -10.83 0.72 -40.79
C GLU A 142 -10.51 2.13 -40.27
N LYS A 143 -9.63 2.85 -40.99
CA LYS A 143 -9.10 4.17 -40.58
C LYS A 143 -10.18 5.16 -40.14
N ARG A 144 -10.11 5.59 -38.88
CA ARG A 144 -10.53 6.92 -38.42
C ARG A 144 -9.37 7.60 -37.69
N SER A 145 -9.29 8.92 -37.82
CA SER A 145 -8.21 9.74 -37.26
C SER A 145 -8.21 9.70 -35.73
N LEU A 146 -7.07 9.37 -35.14
CA LEU A 146 -6.84 9.51 -33.69
C LEU A 146 -6.78 10.99 -33.30
N LEU A 147 -7.14 11.26 -32.05
CA LEU A 147 -7.07 12.60 -31.47
C LEU A 147 -5.61 13.00 -31.21
N ASP A 148 -5.34 14.30 -31.29
CA ASP A 148 -4.05 14.89 -30.94
C ASP A 148 -3.78 14.77 -29.42
N PRO A 149 -2.55 14.44 -28.96
CA PRO A 149 -2.25 14.26 -27.53
C PRO A 149 -2.37 15.54 -26.69
N VAL A 150 -2.04 16.71 -27.26
CA VAL A 150 -2.28 18.01 -26.59
C VAL A 150 -3.79 18.20 -26.47
N ARG A 151 -4.56 17.89 -27.52
CA ARG A 151 -6.03 17.95 -27.48
C ARG A 151 -6.65 16.96 -26.49
N ALA A 152 -6.03 15.82 -26.24
CA ALA A 152 -6.46 14.87 -25.21
C ALA A 152 -6.25 15.43 -23.79
N LEU A 153 -5.09 16.03 -23.53
CA LEU A 153 -4.78 16.72 -22.27
C LEU A 153 -5.76 17.89 -22.00
N GLU A 154 -6.09 18.67 -23.03
CA GLU A 154 -7.11 19.74 -22.92
C GLU A 154 -8.47 19.21 -22.47
N ILE A 155 -8.92 18.06 -23.01
CA ILE A 155 -10.23 17.49 -22.69
C ILE A 155 -10.27 16.99 -21.23
N VAL A 156 -9.17 16.45 -20.70
CA VAL A 156 -9.06 16.03 -19.29
C VAL A 156 -9.16 17.25 -18.36
N ILE A 157 -8.44 18.33 -18.68
CA ILE A 157 -8.48 19.59 -17.93
C ILE A 157 -9.89 20.21 -17.95
N ASP A 158 -10.54 20.27 -19.11
CA ASP A 158 -11.89 20.82 -19.29
C ASP A 158 -12.99 19.97 -18.62
N THR A 159 -12.84 18.63 -18.60
CA THR A 159 -13.85 17.69 -18.03
C THR A 159 -13.78 17.62 -16.51
N LEU A 160 -12.58 17.74 -15.93
CA LEU A 160 -12.32 17.59 -14.49
C LEU A 160 -12.05 18.93 -13.78
N SER A 161 -12.04 20.06 -14.50
CA SER A 161 -11.78 21.42 -13.97
C SER A 161 -10.44 21.55 -13.22
N LEU A 162 -9.37 21.02 -13.82
CA LEU A 162 -8.02 21.03 -13.23
C LEU A 162 -7.32 22.40 -13.39
N PRO A 163 -6.56 22.89 -12.38
CA PRO A 163 -5.96 24.23 -12.40
C PRO A 163 -4.60 24.27 -13.12
N VAL A 164 -4.56 23.91 -14.41
CA VAL A 164 -3.32 23.86 -15.22
C VAL A 164 -3.41 24.81 -16.42
N SER A 165 -2.35 25.59 -16.69
CA SER A 165 -2.22 26.46 -17.87
C SER A 165 -1.28 25.86 -18.93
N LYS A 166 -1.52 26.17 -20.20
CA LYS A 166 -1.02 25.41 -21.37
C LYS A 166 -0.33 26.25 -22.45
N ASP A 167 0.17 27.43 -22.10
CA ASP A 167 0.43 28.52 -23.06
C ASP A 167 1.90 28.73 -23.54
N GLY A 168 2.89 27.85 -23.27
CA GLY A 168 4.30 28.24 -23.56
C GLY A 168 5.46 27.22 -23.63
N ALA A 169 5.29 25.93 -23.91
CA ALA A 169 6.41 24.96 -23.90
C ALA A 169 7.33 25.00 -25.17
N ALA A 170 8.66 25.21 -24.99
CA ALA A 170 9.70 25.15 -26.04
C ALA A 170 11.14 24.96 -25.48
N LEU A 171 12.15 24.70 -26.33
CA LEU A 171 13.57 24.42 -25.98
C LEU A 171 14.57 25.47 -26.55
N GLN A 172 15.72 25.71 -25.89
CA GLN A 172 16.81 26.56 -26.43
C GLN A 172 18.24 26.17 -26.00
N ASP A 173 19.24 26.57 -26.80
CA ASP A 173 20.67 26.19 -26.79
C ASP A 173 21.60 27.44 -26.74
N THR A 174 22.87 27.31 -26.29
CA THR A 174 23.75 28.46 -25.93
C THR A 174 25.16 28.41 -26.53
N GLY A 175 25.83 29.58 -26.65
CA GLY A 175 27.19 29.63 -27.19
C GLY A 175 28.04 30.87 -26.87
N VAL A 176 29.32 30.61 -26.58
CA VAL A 176 30.48 31.54 -26.48
C VAL A 176 30.70 32.25 -25.13
N THR A 177 31.98 32.51 -24.82
CA THR A 177 32.59 32.57 -23.49
C THR A 177 33.07 33.95 -23.00
N THR A 178 32.98 34.14 -21.68
CA THR A 178 33.80 34.96 -20.75
C THR A 178 34.96 35.82 -21.27
N THR A 179 34.94 37.14 -20.99
CA THR A 179 35.68 37.79 -19.87
C THR A 179 35.60 39.33 -19.96
N GLN A 180 34.61 39.95 -19.32
CA GLN A 180 34.56 41.36 -18.87
C GLN A 180 33.19 41.55 -18.17
N ALA A 181 33.15 41.72 -16.85
CA ALA A 181 31.91 41.68 -16.08
C ALA A 181 31.89 42.63 -14.87
N GLU A 182 30.72 43.23 -14.63
CA GLU A 182 30.28 43.93 -13.42
C GLU A 182 28.84 43.47 -13.13
N GLY A 183 28.41 43.51 -11.86
CA GLY A 183 27.16 42.91 -11.40
C GLY A 183 27.35 41.43 -11.02
N PRO A 184 26.30 40.77 -10.51
CA PRO A 184 26.34 39.32 -10.28
C PRO A 184 26.61 38.55 -11.58
N HIS A 185 27.16 37.35 -11.46
CA HIS A 185 27.64 36.57 -12.59
C HIS A 185 26.72 35.36 -12.86
N THR A 186 25.62 35.61 -13.57
CA THR A 186 24.64 34.60 -14.01
C THR A 186 25.20 33.73 -15.15
N ILE A 187 24.67 32.51 -15.30
CA ILE A 187 24.74 31.72 -16.54
C ILE A 187 23.34 31.84 -17.21
N ALA A 188 22.79 30.85 -17.94
CA ALA A 188 21.40 30.92 -18.46
C ALA A 188 20.85 29.58 -18.99
N GLY A 189 19.54 29.35 -18.80
CA GLY A 189 18.71 28.50 -19.68
C GLY A 189 17.70 27.57 -18.97
N THR A 190 17.81 27.40 -17.66
CA THR A 190 17.00 26.48 -16.85
C THR A 190 15.77 27.13 -16.24
N THR A 191 14.79 26.29 -15.86
CA THR A 191 13.85 26.55 -14.75
C THR A 191 13.76 25.25 -13.94
N GLY A 192 14.72 25.03 -13.04
CA GLY A 192 14.90 23.78 -12.27
C GLY A 192 15.78 24.04 -11.04
N ALA A 193 17.11 24.04 -11.24
CA ALA A 193 17.87 25.15 -10.65
C ALA A 193 17.22 26.43 -11.19
N GLN A 194 16.51 27.15 -10.32
CA GLN A 194 15.53 28.16 -10.73
C GLN A 194 16.16 29.22 -11.65
N GLU A 195 17.39 29.60 -11.30
CA GLU A 195 18.35 30.42 -12.02
C GLU A 195 19.76 29.91 -11.68
N ASP A 196 20.75 30.40 -12.41
CA ASP A 196 22.16 30.09 -12.18
C ASP A 196 22.76 30.90 -10.99
N PRO A 197 23.68 30.33 -10.18
CA PRO A 197 24.20 30.95 -8.95
C PRO A 197 24.85 32.34 -9.11
N GLU A 198 24.65 33.21 -8.12
CA GLU A 198 25.13 34.60 -8.12
C GLU A 198 25.88 34.97 -6.82
N ALA A 199 26.84 35.90 -6.90
CA ALA A 199 27.64 36.36 -5.74
C ALA A 199 27.88 37.87 -5.77
N GLU A 200 27.75 38.54 -4.61
CA GLU A 200 27.81 40.00 -4.51
C GLU A 200 28.41 40.49 -3.17
N LEU A 201 29.16 41.60 -3.23
CA LEU A 201 29.71 42.30 -2.07
C LEU A 201 28.75 43.42 -1.61
N VAL A 202 28.28 43.41 -0.37
CA VAL A 202 27.25 44.34 0.12
C VAL A 202 27.62 45.02 1.45
N TYR A 203 26.99 46.17 1.73
CA TYR A 203 27.03 46.80 3.06
C TYR A 203 25.69 46.60 3.80
N PHE A 204 25.76 46.35 5.10
CA PHE A 204 24.63 46.03 5.98
C PHE A 204 24.54 46.98 7.18
N VAL A 205 23.32 47.39 7.56
CA VAL A 205 23.10 48.31 8.69
C VAL A 205 22.83 47.51 9.97
N LYS A 206 23.68 47.69 11.00
CA LYS A 206 23.49 47.10 12.33
C LYS A 206 22.30 47.77 13.04
N GLN A 207 21.69 47.11 14.02
CA GLN A 207 20.47 47.58 14.69
C GLN A 207 20.56 48.95 15.41
N ASP A 208 21.77 49.51 15.56
CA ASP A 208 22.01 50.86 16.08
C ASP A 208 22.05 51.98 14.99
N GLY A 209 21.99 51.61 13.71
CA GLY A 209 22.03 52.52 12.57
C GLY A 209 23.41 52.69 11.91
N SER A 210 24.44 51.93 12.31
CA SER A 210 25.78 51.96 11.69
C SER A 210 25.95 50.92 10.57
N LEU A 211 26.84 51.18 9.59
CA LEU A 211 27.09 50.31 8.42
C LEU A 211 28.33 49.41 8.58
N SER A 212 28.26 48.18 8.07
CA SER A 212 29.32 47.16 8.03
C SER A 212 29.40 46.50 6.66
N LEU A 213 30.53 45.91 6.26
CA LEU A 213 30.68 45.21 4.97
C LEU A 213 30.50 43.68 5.16
N THR A 214 29.80 43.01 4.25
CA THR A 214 29.45 41.58 4.34
C THR A 214 29.37 40.94 2.95
N TRP A 215 29.72 39.66 2.83
CA TRP A 215 29.52 38.90 1.59
C TRP A 215 28.17 38.20 1.58
N ARG A 216 27.45 38.29 0.45
CA ARG A 216 26.25 37.49 0.16
C ARG A 216 26.56 36.56 -1.01
N VAL A 217 26.44 35.26 -0.78
CA VAL A 217 26.56 34.24 -1.82
C VAL A 217 25.23 33.50 -1.93
N GLU A 218 24.71 33.43 -3.14
CA GLU A 218 23.48 32.74 -3.50
C GLU A 218 23.80 31.52 -4.36
N THR A 219 23.20 30.39 -4.07
CA THR A 219 23.33 29.19 -4.90
C THR A 219 22.00 28.45 -4.93
N LYS A 220 21.46 28.31 -6.14
CA LYS A 220 20.31 27.47 -6.46
C LYS A 220 20.84 26.18 -7.08
N LEU A 221 20.55 25.04 -6.45
CA LEU A 221 20.72 23.71 -7.04
C LEU A 221 19.35 23.03 -7.09
N GLU A 222 19.28 21.89 -7.79
CA GLU A 222 18.02 21.21 -8.10
C GLU A 222 17.19 20.86 -6.85
N ASP A 223 17.84 20.52 -5.73
CA ASP A 223 17.17 20.06 -4.50
C ASP A 223 17.21 21.06 -3.33
N GLN A 224 18.01 22.15 -3.39
CA GLN A 224 18.10 23.18 -2.34
C GLN A 224 18.44 24.58 -2.88
N TRP A 225 17.86 25.61 -2.27
CA TRP A 225 18.24 27.02 -2.47
C TRP A 225 18.91 27.58 -1.21
N LEU A 226 20.15 28.05 -1.34
CA LEU A 226 20.97 28.49 -0.22
C LEU A 226 21.40 29.96 -0.35
N PHE A 227 21.16 30.72 0.72
CA PHE A 227 21.82 31.99 1.00
C PHE A 227 22.76 31.81 2.19
N SER A 228 24.04 32.14 2.02
CA SER A 228 25.03 32.10 3.11
C SER A 228 25.51 33.51 3.43
N TYR A 229 25.49 33.85 4.73
CA TYR A 229 26.00 35.10 5.28
C TYR A 229 27.12 34.81 6.25
N VAL A 230 28.28 35.42 6.02
CA VAL A 230 29.48 35.27 6.84
C VAL A 230 29.92 36.68 7.25
N ASP A 231 29.96 36.95 8.55
CA ASP A 231 30.60 38.18 9.05
C ASP A 231 32.10 38.11 8.76
N ALA A 232 32.69 39.23 8.37
CA ALA A 232 34.05 39.26 7.85
C ALA A 232 35.13 39.25 8.95
N GLU A 233 34.79 39.40 10.24
CA GLU A 233 35.80 39.61 11.29
C GLU A 233 35.69 38.81 12.62
N ASP A 234 34.71 37.92 12.87
CA ASP A 234 34.81 36.99 14.04
C ASP A 234 33.99 35.66 13.91
N GLU A 235 34.42 34.60 14.60
CA GLU A 235 33.92 33.22 14.48
C GLU A 235 33.42 32.59 15.79
N SER A 236 32.56 31.55 15.66
CA SER A 236 32.02 30.62 16.69
C SER A 236 30.70 31.04 17.39
N ALA A 237 29.75 30.13 17.71
CA ALA A 237 29.74 28.65 17.68
C ALA A 237 28.34 28.04 17.42
N VAL A 238 28.29 26.73 17.11
CA VAL A 238 27.09 25.87 17.00
C VAL A 238 26.96 24.95 18.23
N LEU A 239 25.73 24.70 18.73
CA LEU A 239 25.40 23.70 19.79
C LEU A 239 23.96 23.13 19.57
N GLY A 240 23.69 21.83 19.79
CA GLY A 240 22.39 21.13 19.51
C GLY A 240 22.05 19.96 20.49
N VAL A 241 21.12 19.01 20.15
CA VAL A 241 20.80 17.66 20.78
C VAL A 241 19.51 17.03 20.14
N VAL A 242 19.49 15.78 19.58
CA VAL A 242 18.88 14.41 19.95
C VAL A 242 17.35 14.24 19.65
N ASP A 243 16.71 13.01 19.61
CA ASP A 243 15.34 12.60 19.08
C ASP A 243 14.43 11.57 19.88
N PHE A 244 13.11 11.43 19.54
CA PHE A 244 12.05 10.52 20.06
C PHE A 244 10.96 10.09 19.02
N ILE A 245 10.51 8.82 19.00
CA ILE A 245 9.36 8.29 18.19
C ILE A 245 8.47 7.30 18.96
N SER A 246 7.21 7.09 18.58
CA SER A 246 6.39 5.98 19.11
C SER A 246 6.98 4.63 18.64
N PRO A 247 7.34 3.70 19.54
CA PRO A 247 7.96 2.42 19.17
C PRO A 247 7.09 1.57 18.23
N TRP A 248 7.74 0.68 17.49
CA TRP A 248 7.04 -0.43 16.82
C TRP A 248 6.27 -1.26 17.86
N GLY A 249 5.08 -1.77 17.48
CA GLY A 249 4.15 -2.43 18.41
C GLY A 249 3.38 -1.52 19.37
N VAL A 250 3.69 -0.21 19.45
CA VAL A 250 2.82 0.78 20.11
C VAL A 250 1.88 1.36 19.07
N ASN A 251 0.58 1.10 19.23
CA ASN A 251 -0.41 1.41 18.21
C ASN A 251 -0.67 2.91 18.05
N ASN A 252 -0.83 3.66 19.15
CA ASN A 252 -1.17 5.09 19.13
C ASN A 252 -0.81 5.74 20.48
N PRO A 253 -0.90 7.08 20.62
CA PRO A 253 -0.53 7.80 21.85
C PRO A 253 -1.30 7.47 23.13
N TRP A 254 -2.42 6.71 23.08
CA TRP A 254 -3.05 6.20 24.31
C TRP A 254 -2.36 4.95 24.88
N GLU A 255 -1.48 4.31 24.11
CA GLU A 255 -0.98 2.96 24.39
C GLU A 255 0.52 2.92 24.76
N GLY A 256 1.25 4.03 24.62
CA GLY A 256 2.66 4.11 25.00
C GLY A 256 3.27 5.52 24.84
N GLU A 257 4.51 5.66 25.30
CA GLU A 257 5.31 6.89 25.25
C GLU A 257 6.33 6.83 24.09
N ARG A 258 6.76 7.99 23.59
CA ARG A 258 7.83 8.07 22.56
C ARG A 258 9.22 7.73 23.15
N THR A 259 10.09 7.13 22.35
CA THR A 259 11.48 6.75 22.67
C THR A 259 12.44 7.04 21.51
N LEU A 260 13.70 7.39 21.78
CA LEU A 260 14.73 7.43 20.74
C LEU A 260 15.01 6.03 20.18
N VAL A 261 15.13 5.91 18.85
CA VAL A 261 15.65 4.70 18.19
C VAL A 261 16.77 5.11 17.22
N SER A 262 17.91 4.42 17.28
CA SER A 262 19.05 4.62 16.36
C SER A 262 19.06 3.50 15.33
N ASP A 263 19.40 3.85 14.08
CA ASP A 263 19.64 2.93 12.97
C ASP A 263 18.58 1.80 12.82
N PRO A 264 17.28 2.13 12.77
CA PRO A 264 16.16 1.18 12.91
C PRO A 264 15.91 0.24 11.71
N TRP A 265 16.66 0.41 10.62
CA TRP A 265 16.44 -0.28 9.34
C TRP A 265 16.97 -1.71 9.33
N ASP A 266 16.32 -2.58 8.56
CA ASP A 266 16.89 -3.89 8.25
C ASP A 266 17.93 -3.75 7.12
N PRO A 267 19.19 -4.22 7.31
CA PRO A 267 20.26 -4.02 6.32
C PRO A 267 20.15 -4.92 5.06
N VAL A 268 19.20 -5.86 5.01
CA VAL A 268 18.91 -6.70 3.84
C VAL A 268 17.78 -6.08 3.01
N ALA A 269 16.68 -5.68 3.66
CA ALA A 269 15.54 -5.04 3.02
C ALA A 269 15.83 -3.59 2.60
N SER A 270 16.54 -2.84 3.46
CA SER A 270 16.91 -1.44 3.29
C SER A 270 18.44 -1.31 3.23
N ARG A 271 19.01 -1.78 2.12
CA ARG A 271 20.48 -1.93 1.91
C ARG A 271 21.28 -0.63 2.05
N ASN A 272 20.66 0.50 1.73
CA ASN A 272 21.25 1.84 1.83
C ASN A 272 20.82 2.59 3.11
N GLY A 273 20.12 1.91 4.03
CA GLY A 273 19.29 2.55 5.04
C GLY A 273 18.00 3.11 4.42
N TRP A 274 17.28 3.93 5.18
CA TRP A 274 16.01 4.53 4.73
C TRP A 274 16.15 5.92 4.12
N HIS A 275 17.27 6.61 4.36
CA HIS A 275 17.48 8.00 3.95
C HIS A 275 18.34 8.07 2.69
N ASP A 276 17.98 8.95 1.75
CA ASP A 276 18.84 9.35 0.64
C ASP A 276 19.77 10.52 1.02
N GLU A 277 20.54 11.03 0.05
CA GLU A 277 21.51 12.11 0.24
C GLU A 277 20.88 13.46 0.63
N GLN A 278 19.55 13.62 0.53
CA GLN A 278 18.86 14.88 0.87
C GLN A 278 18.78 15.09 2.39
N ASN A 279 18.94 14.04 3.20
CA ASN A 279 18.79 14.05 4.66
C ASN A 279 17.40 14.55 5.14
N GLN A 280 16.37 14.16 4.40
CA GLN A 280 14.95 14.42 4.69
C GLN A 280 14.20 13.10 4.88
N THR A 281 12.90 13.12 5.15
CA THR A 281 12.01 11.95 5.13
C THR A 281 11.79 11.37 3.71
N SER A 282 12.88 11.03 3.03
CA SER A 282 12.97 10.50 1.66
C SER A 282 14.07 9.45 1.56
N GLY A 283 13.83 8.39 0.77
CA GLY A 283 14.83 7.42 0.36
C GLY A 283 14.25 6.33 -0.54
N ASN A 284 14.81 5.11 -0.47
CA ASN A 284 14.49 4.05 -1.45
C ASN A 284 13.05 3.54 -1.36
N ASN A 285 12.47 3.46 -0.16
CA ASN A 285 11.16 2.83 0.06
C ASN A 285 10.02 3.85 0.12
N VAL A 286 10.31 5.07 0.60
CA VAL A 286 9.32 6.08 0.98
C VAL A 286 9.84 7.48 0.69
N GLU A 287 8.96 8.36 0.20
CA GLU A 287 9.11 9.82 0.29
C GLU A 287 7.88 10.39 1.01
N ALA A 288 8.09 11.07 2.13
CA ALA A 288 7.01 11.53 3.02
C ALA A 288 7.05 13.05 3.20
N GLY A 289 5.93 13.71 2.90
CA GLY A 289 5.74 15.14 3.10
C GLY A 289 4.29 15.57 3.33
N ALA A 290 4.10 16.76 3.89
CA ALA A 290 2.76 17.31 4.13
C ALA A 290 2.22 18.03 2.89
N VAL A 291 0.89 18.01 2.72
CA VAL A 291 0.18 18.60 1.57
C VAL A 291 -0.99 19.49 2.07
N PRO A 292 -0.69 20.64 2.71
CA PRO A 292 -1.68 21.52 3.33
C PRO A 292 -2.49 22.38 2.33
N SER A 293 -2.18 22.29 1.04
CA SER A 293 -2.90 22.95 -0.04
C SER A 293 -2.89 22.10 -1.30
N ASN A 294 -3.53 22.54 -2.39
CA ASN A 294 -3.47 21.87 -3.69
C ASN A 294 -2.09 22.03 -4.36
N SER A 295 -1.09 21.37 -3.78
CA SER A 295 0.33 21.37 -4.12
C SER A 295 0.86 19.93 -4.24
N GLY A 296 2.14 19.78 -4.58
CA GLY A 296 2.87 18.55 -4.28
C GLY A 296 3.17 18.42 -2.78
N LEU A 297 4.07 17.48 -2.44
CA LEU A 297 4.75 17.46 -1.15
C LEU A 297 5.53 18.77 -0.98
N VAL A 298 5.33 19.48 0.14
CA VAL A 298 5.94 20.82 0.37
C VAL A 298 6.61 20.99 1.73
N HIS A 299 6.33 20.11 2.69
CA HIS A 299 7.02 20.07 3.98
C HIS A 299 7.58 18.68 4.20
N PHE A 300 8.87 18.60 4.48
CA PHE A 300 9.58 17.36 4.78
C PHE A 300 10.29 17.58 6.12
N ALA A 301 10.23 16.60 7.02
CA ALA A 301 11.10 16.64 8.19
C ALA A 301 12.54 16.42 7.69
N GLN A 302 13.47 17.25 8.15
CA GLN A 302 14.83 17.27 7.61
C GLN A 302 15.87 17.63 8.68
N ASN A 303 17.01 16.93 8.65
CA ASN A 303 18.13 17.22 9.52
C ASN A 303 19.45 16.75 8.91
N ARG A 304 20.41 17.68 8.72
CA ARG A 304 21.75 17.40 8.13
C ARG A 304 22.62 16.41 8.92
N SER A 305 22.22 16.02 10.12
CA SER A 305 22.87 15.01 10.97
C SER A 305 21.97 13.78 11.20
N LEU A 306 20.92 13.61 10.39
CA LEU A 306 19.93 12.52 10.46
C LEU A 306 19.37 12.31 11.89
N THR A 307 19.04 13.42 12.55
CA THR A 307 18.45 13.45 13.90
C THR A 307 17.09 14.16 13.83
N PHE A 308 15.97 13.44 13.94
CA PHE A 308 14.65 13.94 13.52
C PHE A 308 13.75 14.33 14.71
N GLU A 309 14.31 15.04 15.70
CA GLU A 309 13.54 15.44 16.88
C GLU A 309 12.68 16.65 16.65
N TYR A 310 11.41 16.44 16.94
CA TYR A 310 10.45 17.50 17.02
C TYR A 310 9.62 17.28 18.30
N PRO A 311 9.57 18.30 19.19
CA PRO A 311 8.73 18.24 20.38
C PRO A 311 7.27 18.10 19.95
N PHE A 312 6.55 17.17 20.54
CA PHE A 312 5.13 17.01 20.28
C PHE A 312 4.43 16.43 21.51
N THR A 313 3.38 17.09 21.93
CA THR A 313 2.49 16.68 23.03
C THR A 313 1.12 16.30 22.46
N PRO A 314 0.82 15.00 22.30
CA PRO A 314 -0.47 14.51 21.80
C PRO A 314 -1.67 15.16 22.50
N ASP A 315 -2.75 15.37 21.75
CA ASP A 315 -4.03 15.92 22.22
C ASP A 315 -3.99 17.35 22.81
N THR A 316 -2.86 18.07 22.73
CA THR A 316 -2.74 19.43 23.31
C THR A 316 -2.08 20.47 22.41
N GLU A 317 -1.39 20.04 21.36
CA GLU A 317 -0.75 20.91 20.36
C GLU A 317 -1.47 20.79 19.02
N GLU A 318 -1.59 21.92 18.31
CA GLU A 318 -2.19 21.96 16.97
C GLU A 318 -1.35 21.14 15.98
N PRO A 319 -1.92 20.18 15.23
CA PRO A 319 -1.12 19.27 14.40
C PRO A 319 -0.42 19.95 13.22
N THR A 320 -0.85 21.17 12.87
CA THR A 320 -0.32 21.95 11.73
C THR A 320 0.81 22.93 12.10
N VAL A 321 1.22 23.01 13.38
CA VAL A 321 2.45 23.75 13.71
C VAL A 321 3.69 22.93 13.35
N GLU A 322 4.79 23.63 13.06
CA GLU A 322 6.01 23.07 12.47
C GLU A 322 6.52 21.82 13.21
N ASP A 323 6.70 21.90 14.53
CA ASP A 323 7.19 20.76 15.33
C ASP A 323 6.22 19.57 15.33
N SER A 324 4.91 19.79 15.49
CA SER A 324 3.89 18.73 15.42
C SER A 324 3.85 18.05 14.05
N GLN A 325 3.94 18.84 12.98
CA GLN A 325 3.94 18.35 11.60
C GLN A 325 5.22 17.55 11.28
N PHE A 326 6.39 18.03 11.73
CA PHE A 326 7.65 17.31 11.55
C PHE A 326 7.72 16.04 12.42
N ALA A 327 7.15 16.04 13.64
CA ALA A 327 6.97 14.84 14.45
C ALA A 327 6.07 13.81 13.74
N ALA A 328 4.96 14.25 13.14
CA ALA A 328 4.05 13.40 12.38
C ALA A 328 4.72 12.78 11.14
N LEU A 329 5.47 13.59 10.39
CA LEU A 329 6.25 13.15 9.22
C LEU A 329 7.35 12.14 9.61
N THR A 330 8.03 12.38 10.72
CA THR A 330 9.06 11.45 11.25
C THR A 330 8.42 10.12 11.68
N GLN A 331 7.28 10.17 12.38
CA GLN A 331 6.56 8.96 12.81
C GLN A 331 6.10 8.12 11.62
N ILE A 332 5.41 8.73 10.64
CA ILE A 332 4.89 7.96 9.50
C ILE A 332 6.01 7.44 8.60
N PHE A 333 7.10 8.19 8.44
CA PHE A 333 8.29 7.73 7.72
C PHE A 333 8.92 6.52 8.41
N TYR A 334 9.06 6.55 9.75
CA TYR A 334 9.53 5.40 10.53
C TYR A 334 8.59 4.19 10.37
N THR A 335 7.29 4.36 10.61
CA THR A 335 6.32 3.25 10.60
C THR A 335 6.19 2.61 9.22
N THR A 336 6.17 3.43 8.16
CA THR A 336 6.11 2.96 6.78
C THR A 336 7.36 2.17 6.40
N ASN A 337 8.56 2.64 6.77
CA ASN A 337 9.80 1.93 6.48
C ASN A 337 9.98 0.66 7.35
N LYS A 338 9.63 0.67 8.65
CA LYS A 338 9.62 -0.55 9.47
C LYS A 338 8.70 -1.61 8.86
N TYR A 339 7.54 -1.19 8.35
CA TYR A 339 6.59 -2.11 7.75
C TYR A 339 7.07 -2.66 6.40
N HIS A 340 7.68 -1.82 5.55
CA HIS A 340 8.40 -2.27 4.36
C HIS A 340 9.43 -3.37 4.71
N ASP A 341 10.30 -3.12 5.70
CA ASP A 341 11.35 -4.05 6.08
C ASP A 341 10.80 -5.38 6.65
N LEU A 342 9.70 -5.32 7.42
CA LEU A 342 8.99 -6.52 7.87
C LEU A 342 8.38 -7.30 6.70
N LEU A 343 7.71 -6.62 5.77
CA LEU A 343 7.09 -7.27 4.61
C LEU A 343 8.14 -7.90 3.68
N TYR A 344 9.26 -7.23 3.44
CA TYR A 344 10.41 -7.78 2.71
C TYR A 344 10.95 -9.05 3.37
N THR A 345 11.10 -9.01 4.69
CA THR A 345 11.55 -10.14 5.52
C THR A 345 10.58 -11.33 5.44
N LEU A 346 9.28 -11.06 5.35
CA LEU A 346 8.24 -12.09 5.14
C LEU A 346 8.13 -12.56 3.67
N GLY A 347 8.73 -11.85 2.70
CA GLY A 347 8.82 -12.28 1.30
C GLY A 347 8.23 -11.35 0.26
N PHE A 348 7.74 -10.17 0.64
CA PHE A 348 7.34 -9.13 -0.30
C PHE A 348 8.58 -8.37 -0.80
N THR A 349 9.33 -9.05 -1.67
CA THR A 349 10.60 -8.60 -2.28
C THR A 349 10.38 -7.90 -3.62
N GLU A 350 11.45 -7.39 -4.22
CA GLU A 350 11.47 -6.72 -5.52
C GLU A 350 10.80 -7.57 -6.61
N ALA A 351 11.16 -8.85 -6.72
CA ALA A 351 10.55 -9.77 -7.68
C ALA A 351 9.06 -10.06 -7.44
N ALA A 352 8.54 -9.80 -6.23
CA ALA A 352 7.14 -9.96 -5.86
C ALA A 352 6.36 -8.63 -5.95
N GLY A 353 6.95 -7.57 -6.52
CA GLY A 353 6.30 -6.28 -6.70
C GLY A 353 6.21 -5.43 -5.44
N ASN A 354 7.27 -5.42 -4.62
CA ASN A 354 7.39 -4.44 -3.53
C ASN A 354 7.53 -2.99 -4.07
N MET A 355 7.68 -2.02 -3.17
CA MET A 355 7.58 -0.59 -3.50
C MET A 355 8.90 0.10 -3.21
N GLN A 356 9.75 0.21 -4.23
CA GLN A 356 11.13 0.70 -4.11
C GLN A 356 11.55 1.53 -5.33
N ASP A 357 12.41 2.53 -5.13
CA ASP A 357 12.92 3.37 -6.21
C ASP A 357 14.03 2.68 -7.03
N ASP A 358 14.94 1.99 -6.36
CA ASP A 358 15.88 1.02 -6.94
C ASP A 358 15.65 -0.38 -6.37
N ASN A 359 15.56 -1.36 -7.29
CA ASN A 359 15.40 -2.79 -7.00
C ASN A 359 16.75 -3.53 -6.99
N PHE A 360 17.88 -2.84 -7.16
CA PHE A 360 19.25 -3.37 -7.12
C PHE A 360 19.52 -4.55 -8.07
N GLY A 361 18.73 -4.69 -9.14
CA GLY A 361 18.78 -5.80 -10.09
C GLY A 361 18.18 -7.12 -9.58
N GLN A 362 17.36 -7.09 -8.52
CA GLN A 362 16.81 -8.26 -7.84
C GLN A 362 15.52 -8.82 -8.47
N GLY A 363 14.87 -8.05 -9.35
CA GLY A 363 13.59 -8.40 -9.99
C GLY A 363 12.60 -7.23 -9.95
N GLY A 364 11.37 -7.46 -10.43
CA GLY A 364 10.30 -6.46 -10.44
C GLY A 364 10.60 -5.22 -11.30
N LYS A 365 9.86 -4.16 -11.07
CA LYS A 365 10.00 -2.86 -11.74
C LYS A 365 10.13 -1.76 -10.69
N ALA A 366 11.30 -1.15 -10.64
CA ALA A 366 11.62 -0.07 -9.72
C ALA A 366 10.92 1.25 -10.12
N TYR A 367 11.27 2.35 -9.45
CA TYR A 367 10.64 3.68 -9.54
C TYR A 367 9.22 3.74 -8.97
N ASP A 368 8.95 2.99 -7.90
CA ASP A 368 7.64 2.94 -7.26
C ASP A 368 7.64 2.99 -5.73
N ARG A 369 8.66 3.65 -5.14
CA ARG A 369 8.67 4.08 -3.73
C ARG A 369 7.36 4.77 -3.34
N VAL A 370 6.90 4.56 -2.13
CA VAL A 370 5.59 5.08 -1.67
C VAL A 370 5.65 6.59 -1.39
N TYR A 371 4.78 7.36 -2.04
CA TYR A 371 4.59 8.77 -1.73
C TYR A 371 3.59 8.95 -0.59
N VAL A 372 4.11 9.26 0.60
CA VAL A 372 3.32 9.49 1.81
C VAL A 372 2.93 10.98 1.89
N ARG A 373 1.63 11.24 1.83
CA ARG A 373 1.02 12.59 1.85
C ARG A 373 0.30 12.80 3.17
N THR A 374 0.91 13.51 4.13
CA THR A 374 0.25 13.84 5.41
C THR A 374 -0.56 15.13 5.31
N GLN A 375 -1.49 15.31 6.26
CA GLN A 375 -2.29 16.53 6.44
C GLN A 375 -2.99 16.99 5.14
N PHE A 376 -3.48 16.02 4.35
CA PHE A 376 -3.91 16.26 2.98
C PHE A 376 -5.15 17.17 2.90
N TRP A 377 -4.98 18.35 2.31
CA TRP A 377 -5.93 19.48 2.31
C TRP A 377 -7.38 19.16 1.90
N SER A 378 -7.59 18.13 1.09
CA SER A 378 -8.88 17.91 0.41
C SER A 378 -9.90 17.10 1.23
N GLY A 379 -9.62 16.80 2.51
CA GLY A 379 -10.48 15.95 3.34
C GLY A 379 -10.07 15.92 4.81
N LYS A 380 -10.80 15.11 5.58
CA LYS A 380 -10.59 14.82 7.01
C LYS A 380 -11.11 13.43 7.36
N ASN A 381 -10.73 12.93 8.53
CA ASN A 381 -11.27 11.71 9.15
C ASN A 381 -11.17 10.44 8.27
N ASN A 382 -10.06 10.27 7.56
CA ASN A 382 -9.83 9.11 6.70
C ASN A 382 -8.34 8.82 6.51
N GLY A 383 -8.02 7.75 5.78
CA GLY A 383 -6.80 7.57 5.01
C GLY A 383 -7.15 7.10 3.59
N MET A 384 -6.14 6.88 2.75
CA MET A 384 -6.30 6.20 1.47
C MET A 384 -4.94 5.77 0.88
N PHE A 385 -4.77 4.50 0.57
CA PHE A 385 -3.73 4.02 -0.32
C PHE A 385 -4.21 3.95 -1.78
N THR A 386 -3.41 4.43 -2.72
CA THR A 386 -3.66 4.26 -4.16
C THR A 386 -2.97 2.99 -4.64
N GLN A 387 -3.76 1.95 -4.89
CA GLN A 387 -3.26 0.71 -5.49
C GLN A 387 -2.74 0.98 -6.91
N THR A 388 -1.56 0.45 -7.20
CA THR A 388 -0.88 0.58 -8.48
C THR A 388 -0.22 -0.75 -8.84
N LYS A 389 0.00 -0.97 -10.14
CA LYS A 389 0.89 -2.03 -10.62
C LYS A 389 2.36 -1.73 -10.29
N ASP A 390 3.17 -2.77 -10.33
CA ASP A 390 4.64 -2.75 -10.24
C ASP A 390 5.29 -1.74 -11.21
N GLY A 391 6.24 -0.96 -10.71
CA GLY A 391 6.88 0.15 -11.44
C GLY A 391 5.96 1.33 -11.72
N THR A 392 4.91 1.52 -10.91
CA THR A 392 4.06 2.71 -10.90
C THR A 392 3.89 3.19 -9.47
N GLN A 393 4.44 4.37 -9.17
CA GLN A 393 4.45 4.98 -7.85
C GLN A 393 3.05 5.06 -7.19
N PRO A 394 2.82 4.37 -6.06
CA PRO A 394 1.61 4.50 -5.27
C PRO A 394 1.69 5.72 -4.34
N THR A 395 0.54 6.10 -3.81
CA THR A 395 0.46 7.16 -2.80
C THR A 395 -0.33 6.71 -1.58
N LEU A 396 0.22 6.93 -0.39
CA LEU A 396 -0.42 6.73 0.90
C LEU A 396 -0.83 8.11 1.45
N THR A 397 -2.13 8.39 1.52
CA THR A 397 -2.67 9.67 2.00
C THR A 397 -3.18 9.54 3.42
N MET A 398 -2.74 10.46 4.29
CA MET A 398 -3.26 10.63 5.64
C MET A 398 -3.91 12.00 5.82
N TYR A 399 -5.01 12.03 6.55
CA TYR A 399 -5.81 13.22 6.82
C TYR A 399 -5.84 13.54 8.32
N LEU A 400 -6.09 14.80 8.67
CA LEU A 400 -6.38 15.18 10.06
C LEU A 400 -7.78 14.70 10.48
N PHE A 401 -7.96 14.42 11.77
CA PHE A 401 -9.22 13.99 12.37
C PHE A 401 -9.76 15.05 13.34
N ASP A 402 -11.03 15.41 13.18
CA ASP A 402 -11.70 16.52 13.90
C ASP A 402 -12.66 16.05 15.00
N ALA A 403 -12.46 14.83 15.50
CA ALA A 403 -13.16 14.29 16.67
C ALA A 403 -12.72 14.91 18.02
N THR A 404 -11.65 15.72 18.01
CA THR A 404 -11.08 16.45 19.15
C THR A 404 -10.71 17.88 18.77
N ASP A 405 -10.43 18.70 19.78
CA ASP A 405 -9.91 20.06 19.66
C ASP A 405 -8.72 20.18 20.65
N PRO A 406 -7.46 20.23 20.19
CA PRO A 406 -7.03 20.27 18.78
C PRO A 406 -7.28 18.95 18.02
N GLU A 407 -7.16 19.03 16.69
CA GLU A 407 -7.32 17.89 15.77
C GLU A 407 -6.19 16.86 15.95
N ARG A 408 -6.47 15.58 15.63
CA ARG A 408 -5.48 14.49 15.68
C ARG A 408 -4.89 14.22 14.30
N ASP A 409 -3.56 14.19 14.20
CA ASP A 409 -2.88 13.70 12.99
C ASP A 409 -2.78 12.17 13.03
N VAL A 410 -3.48 11.50 12.11
CA VAL A 410 -3.54 10.03 12.06
C VAL A 410 -2.19 9.37 11.77
N SER A 411 -1.17 10.15 11.36
CA SER A 411 0.22 9.71 11.24
C SER A 411 0.81 9.10 12.53
N PHE A 412 0.21 9.36 13.69
CA PHE A 412 0.56 8.76 14.98
C PHE A 412 -0.23 7.48 15.34
N ASP A 413 -1.23 7.07 14.53
CA ASP A 413 -1.90 5.77 14.66
C ASP A 413 -1.20 4.77 13.73
N ASN A 414 -0.24 4.03 14.28
CA ASN A 414 0.57 3.07 13.55
C ASN A 414 -0.27 1.95 12.94
N GLY A 415 -1.36 1.55 13.60
CA GLY A 415 -2.33 0.60 13.07
C GLY A 415 -3.06 1.13 11.82
N PHE A 416 -3.36 2.43 11.78
CA PHE A 416 -3.89 3.11 10.61
C PHE A 416 -2.88 3.14 9.45
N VAL A 417 -1.62 3.51 9.73
CA VAL A 417 -0.55 3.53 8.70
C VAL A 417 -0.33 2.14 8.09
N ILE A 418 -0.29 1.10 8.93
CA ILE A 418 -0.15 -0.30 8.49
C ILE A 418 -1.36 -0.75 7.68
N HIS A 419 -2.58 -0.37 8.07
CA HIS A 419 -3.80 -0.68 7.33
C HIS A 419 -3.72 -0.13 5.89
N GLU A 420 -3.44 1.16 5.73
CA GLU A 420 -3.35 1.77 4.39
C GLU A 420 -2.25 1.12 3.55
N TYR A 421 -1.04 0.93 4.09
CA TYR A 421 0.04 0.27 3.33
C TYR A 421 -0.31 -1.17 2.93
N THR A 422 -1.12 -1.88 3.72
CA THR A 422 -1.52 -3.26 3.42
C THR A 422 -2.45 -3.37 2.21
N HIS A 423 -3.22 -2.33 1.87
CA HIS A 423 -3.92 -2.28 0.58
C HIS A 423 -2.95 -2.32 -0.61
N GLY A 424 -1.76 -1.74 -0.45
CA GLY A 424 -0.66 -1.85 -1.40
C GLY A 424 -0.11 -3.27 -1.51
N LEU A 425 0.18 -3.92 -0.38
CA LEU A 425 0.60 -5.33 -0.32
C LEU A 425 -0.41 -6.26 -1.02
N SER A 426 -1.68 -6.21 -0.60
CA SER A 426 -2.70 -7.11 -1.12
C SER A 426 -2.99 -6.86 -2.60
N GLY A 427 -2.94 -5.59 -3.03
CA GLY A 427 -3.16 -5.17 -4.42
C GLY A 427 -1.99 -5.44 -5.37
N ARG A 428 -0.77 -5.67 -4.87
CA ARG A 428 0.39 -6.11 -5.67
C ARG A 428 0.49 -7.63 -5.79
N LEU A 429 0.09 -8.37 -4.76
CA LEU A 429 0.21 -9.83 -4.73
C LEU A 429 -0.98 -10.53 -5.41
N THR A 430 -2.21 -10.04 -5.23
CA THR A 430 -3.41 -10.70 -5.77
C THR A 430 -3.50 -10.52 -7.28
N GLY A 431 -3.43 -11.61 -8.05
CA GLY A 431 -3.44 -11.57 -9.52
C GLY A 431 -2.15 -11.02 -10.15
N GLY A 432 -1.06 -10.95 -9.36
CA GLY A 432 0.28 -10.64 -9.85
C GLY A 432 0.66 -9.15 -9.88
N PRO A 433 1.97 -8.83 -9.75
CA PRO A 433 2.45 -7.44 -9.66
C PRO A 433 2.05 -6.53 -10.83
N ALA A 434 1.79 -7.07 -12.02
CA ALA A 434 1.37 -6.28 -13.17
C ALA A 434 -0.11 -5.85 -13.14
N ASN A 435 -0.94 -6.39 -12.23
CA ASN A 435 -2.39 -6.17 -12.22
C ASN A 435 -2.92 -5.64 -10.88
N SER A 436 -3.40 -4.39 -10.87
CA SER A 436 -3.96 -3.74 -9.68
C SER A 436 -5.49 -3.70 -9.64
N GLN A 437 -6.20 -4.51 -10.46
CA GLN A 437 -7.68 -4.55 -10.54
C GLN A 437 -8.28 -5.82 -9.92
N CYS A 438 -7.48 -6.54 -9.13
CA CYS A 438 -7.81 -7.87 -8.61
C CYS A 438 -8.47 -7.88 -7.23
N LEU A 439 -8.81 -6.71 -6.69
CA LEU A 439 -9.56 -6.53 -5.43
C LEU A 439 -10.71 -5.52 -5.58
N ASP A 440 -11.31 -5.42 -6.78
CA ASP A 440 -12.40 -4.48 -7.11
C ASP A 440 -13.81 -5.07 -6.92
N ALA A 441 -13.94 -6.40 -6.98
CA ALA A 441 -15.20 -7.11 -6.72
C ALA A 441 -15.60 -6.98 -5.25
N TRP A 442 -16.89 -7.15 -4.95
CA TRP A 442 -17.47 -6.76 -3.67
C TRP A 442 -16.87 -7.51 -2.46
N GLU A 443 -16.75 -8.84 -2.56
CA GLU A 443 -16.17 -9.64 -1.49
C GLU A 443 -14.65 -9.45 -1.41
N SER A 444 -13.99 -9.23 -2.54
CA SER A 444 -12.54 -9.04 -2.67
C SER A 444 -12.05 -7.71 -2.09
N ASP A 445 -12.72 -6.60 -2.42
CA ASP A 445 -12.53 -5.26 -1.83
C ASP A 445 -12.81 -5.30 -0.31
N GLY A 446 -13.85 -6.06 0.07
CA GLY A 446 -14.10 -6.41 1.46
C GLY A 446 -12.94 -7.14 2.13
N MET A 447 -12.31 -8.12 1.47
CA MET A 447 -11.15 -8.80 2.02
C MET A 447 -9.91 -7.91 2.08
N ALA A 448 -9.74 -6.94 1.17
CA ALA A 448 -8.66 -5.94 1.22
C ALA A 448 -8.68 -5.20 2.56
N GLU A 449 -9.82 -4.63 2.94
CA GLU A 449 -10.06 -4.01 4.26
C GLU A 449 -9.75 -4.96 5.43
N GLY A 450 -10.13 -6.24 5.30
CA GLY A 450 -9.96 -7.24 6.36
C GLY A 450 -8.52 -7.73 6.54
N TRP A 451 -7.75 -7.87 5.46
CA TRP A 451 -6.32 -8.16 5.55
C TRP A 451 -5.57 -6.98 6.16
N SER A 452 -5.89 -5.75 5.73
CA SER A 452 -5.32 -4.52 6.27
C SER A 452 -5.55 -4.37 7.77
N ASP A 453 -6.77 -4.63 8.24
CA ASP A 453 -7.07 -4.65 9.68
C ASP A 453 -6.37 -5.78 10.44
N LEU A 454 -6.20 -6.97 9.84
CA LEU A 454 -5.51 -8.05 10.52
C LEU A 454 -4.01 -7.79 10.66
N TYR A 455 -3.32 -7.37 9.60
CA TYR A 455 -1.88 -7.06 9.65
C TYR A 455 -1.60 -5.99 10.71
N ALA A 456 -2.42 -4.93 10.77
CA ALA A 456 -2.37 -3.95 11.85
C ALA A 456 -2.58 -4.61 13.23
N SER A 457 -3.63 -5.41 13.40
CA SER A 457 -3.91 -6.08 14.68
C SER A 457 -2.83 -7.05 15.15
N ALA A 458 -2.12 -7.70 14.22
CA ALA A 458 -1.08 -8.69 14.49
C ALA A 458 0.23 -8.01 14.91
N VAL A 459 0.60 -6.90 14.26
CA VAL A 459 1.75 -6.08 14.64
C VAL A 459 1.54 -5.43 16.02
N MET A 460 0.31 -5.06 16.35
CA MET A 460 -0.05 -4.39 17.61
C MET A 460 -0.41 -5.35 18.76
N LEU A 461 -0.13 -6.65 18.62
CA LEU A 461 -0.23 -7.59 19.75
C LEU A 461 0.82 -7.29 20.81
N LYS A 462 0.38 -7.19 22.06
CA LYS A 462 1.22 -6.87 23.22
C LYS A 462 1.82 -8.13 23.85
N PRO A 463 2.89 -8.02 24.65
CA PRO A 463 3.49 -9.18 25.31
C PRO A 463 2.49 -9.96 26.20
N ASP A 464 1.60 -9.27 26.90
CA ASP A 464 0.57 -9.85 27.78
C ASP A 464 -0.78 -10.16 27.08
N ASP A 465 -0.87 -9.97 25.76
CA ASP A 465 -2.01 -10.45 24.99
C ASP A 465 -2.02 -11.99 24.91
N THR A 466 -3.20 -12.54 25.15
CA THR A 466 -3.56 -13.95 25.06
C THR A 466 -4.90 -14.06 24.33
N ARG A 467 -5.25 -15.27 23.85
CA ARG A 467 -6.53 -15.54 23.19
C ARG A 467 -7.76 -14.95 23.91
N ASP A 468 -7.76 -14.99 25.24
CA ASP A 468 -8.94 -14.71 26.08
C ASP A 468 -9.11 -13.23 26.45
N ASN A 469 -8.02 -12.46 26.51
CA ASN A 469 -8.03 -11.02 26.85
C ASN A 469 -7.80 -10.10 25.64
N ALA A 470 -7.14 -10.57 24.59
CA ALA A 470 -6.77 -9.73 23.47
C ALA A 470 -8.01 -9.25 22.69
N THR A 471 -8.05 -7.94 22.44
CA THR A 471 -9.02 -7.29 21.56
C THR A 471 -8.35 -6.19 20.76
N TYR A 472 -8.60 -6.11 19.47
CA TYR A 472 -8.14 -5.00 18.63
C TYR A 472 -9.31 -4.16 18.10
N GLY A 473 -9.07 -2.86 17.99
CA GLY A 473 -10.03 -1.89 17.46
C GLY A 473 -9.35 -0.87 16.56
N PHE A 474 -9.82 -0.78 15.32
CA PHE A 474 -9.24 0.11 14.31
C PHE A 474 -9.59 1.58 14.59
N ALA A 475 -8.61 2.48 14.41
CA ALA A 475 -8.79 3.93 14.45
C ALA A 475 -9.49 4.46 15.71
N ALA A 476 -9.21 3.86 16.88
CA ALA A 476 -9.83 4.26 18.15
C ALA A 476 -9.39 5.66 18.61
N TRP A 477 -8.07 5.90 18.60
CA TRP A 477 -7.46 7.19 18.97
C TRP A 477 -7.90 8.35 18.07
N PRO A 478 -7.72 8.31 16.72
CA PRO A 478 -8.01 9.48 15.88
C PRO A 478 -9.51 9.85 15.90
N LEU A 479 -10.41 8.89 16.11
CA LEU A 479 -11.86 9.12 16.24
C LEU A 479 -12.35 9.35 17.67
N ASN A 480 -11.46 9.38 18.66
CA ASN A 480 -11.78 9.58 20.08
C ASN A 480 -12.80 8.57 20.64
N LYS A 481 -12.73 7.31 20.19
CA LYS A 481 -13.66 6.23 20.57
C LYS A 481 -13.12 5.43 21.74
N THR A 482 -13.89 5.35 22.82
CA THR A 482 -13.50 4.64 24.07
C THR A 482 -14.38 3.44 24.43
N ASP A 483 -15.63 3.37 23.95
CA ASP A 483 -16.56 2.27 24.27
C ASP A 483 -17.57 2.02 23.12
N PRO A 484 -17.41 0.95 22.31
CA PRO A 484 -16.16 0.20 22.15
C PRO A 484 -15.10 1.07 21.45
N PRO A 485 -13.79 0.88 21.74
CA PRO A 485 -12.71 1.62 21.11
C PRO A 485 -12.42 1.10 19.69
N THR A 486 -13.33 1.31 18.74
CA THR A 486 -13.14 0.90 17.33
C THR A 486 -14.06 1.65 16.37
N ALA A 487 -13.56 1.97 15.18
CA ALA A 487 -14.32 2.49 14.05
C ALA A 487 -15.19 1.41 13.37
N ARG A 488 -14.77 0.15 13.44
CA ARG A 488 -15.49 -1.02 12.88
C ARG A 488 -16.75 -1.32 13.71
N LEU A 489 -17.60 -2.19 13.19
CA LEU A 489 -18.90 -2.53 13.83
C LEU A 489 -18.75 -3.37 15.10
N VAL A 490 -17.62 -4.05 15.28
CA VAL A 490 -17.24 -4.85 16.45
C VAL A 490 -15.72 -4.77 16.67
N LEU A 491 -15.27 -5.11 17.89
CA LEU A 491 -13.85 -5.36 18.15
C LEU A 491 -13.44 -6.71 17.55
N TYR A 492 -12.19 -6.85 17.10
CA TYR A 492 -11.65 -8.18 16.81
C TYR A 492 -11.33 -8.87 18.11
N SER A 493 -11.91 -10.05 18.30
CA SER A 493 -11.73 -10.88 19.49
C SER A 493 -12.13 -12.31 19.16
N THR A 494 -11.44 -13.28 19.76
CA THR A 494 -11.82 -14.69 19.67
C THR A 494 -13.09 -15.01 20.50
N ASN A 495 -13.52 -14.11 21.38
CA ASN A 495 -14.70 -14.27 22.21
C ASN A 495 -15.98 -13.99 21.41
N MET A 496 -16.75 -15.06 21.13
CA MET A 496 -18.03 -14.99 20.39
C MET A 496 -19.11 -14.12 21.04
N THR A 497 -18.95 -13.73 22.31
CA THR A 497 -19.84 -12.76 22.99
C THR A 497 -19.48 -11.31 22.66
N VAL A 498 -18.19 -11.03 22.48
CA VAL A 498 -17.67 -9.70 22.09
C VAL A 498 -17.87 -9.48 20.59
N ASN A 499 -17.58 -10.52 19.80
CA ASN A 499 -17.71 -10.50 18.35
C ASN A 499 -18.42 -11.78 17.88
N PRO A 500 -19.73 -11.75 17.59
CA PRO A 500 -20.50 -12.91 17.15
C PRO A 500 -20.50 -13.13 15.63
N TRP A 501 -19.70 -12.39 14.85
CA TRP A 501 -19.81 -12.38 13.39
C TRP A 501 -19.41 -13.71 12.75
N THR A 502 -20.10 -14.06 11.66
CA THR A 502 -19.90 -15.26 10.81
C THR A 502 -19.94 -14.87 9.32
N TYR A 503 -19.71 -15.82 8.40
CA TYR A 503 -19.73 -15.56 6.96
C TYR A 503 -21.08 -15.00 6.47
N SER A 504 -22.19 -15.56 6.96
CA SER A 504 -23.54 -15.07 6.63
C SER A 504 -23.83 -13.66 7.17
N SER A 505 -23.02 -13.13 8.11
CA SER A 505 -23.12 -11.73 8.58
C SER A 505 -22.77 -10.72 7.48
N VAL A 506 -22.13 -11.16 6.39
CA VAL A 506 -21.86 -10.35 5.19
C VAL A 506 -23.15 -10.06 4.39
N ASN A 507 -24.19 -10.87 4.52
CA ASN A 507 -25.41 -10.74 3.72
C ASN A 507 -26.19 -9.46 4.07
N GLY A 508 -26.32 -8.58 3.08
CA GLY A 508 -27.04 -7.31 3.20
C GLY A 508 -26.20 -6.12 3.70
N LEU A 509 -24.90 -6.31 3.98
CA LEU A 509 -23.99 -5.21 4.27
C LEU A 509 -23.87 -4.23 3.08
N GLN A 510 -23.54 -2.97 3.38
CA GLN A 510 -23.59 -1.87 2.40
C GLN A 510 -22.24 -1.18 2.20
N LYS A 511 -21.20 -1.54 2.97
CA LYS A 511 -19.83 -1.05 2.79
C LYS A 511 -18.81 -2.19 2.88
N VAL A 512 -17.77 -2.12 2.06
CA VAL A 512 -16.67 -3.10 2.06
C VAL A 512 -15.91 -3.14 3.38
N HIS A 513 -15.84 -2.03 4.10
CA HIS A 513 -15.30 -1.95 5.47
C HIS A 513 -16.05 -2.88 6.46
N GLU A 514 -17.35 -3.11 6.23
CA GLU A 514 -18.20 -3.99 7.04
C GLU A 514 -17.94 -5.47 6.64
N VAL A 515 -17.74 -5.74 5.35
CA VAL A 515 -17.33 -7.06 4.82
C VAL A 515 -15.94 -7.44 5.36
N GLY A 516 -14.99 -6.51 5.35
CA GLY A 516 -13.65 -6.68 5.91
C GLY A 516 -13.66 -6.91 7.41
N THR A 517 -14.62 -6.31 8.14
CA THR A 517 -14.84 -6.64 9.56
C THR A 517 -15.17 -8.13 9.73
N ALA A 518 -15.95 -8.74 8.84
CA ALA A 518 -16.22 -10.18 8.86
C ALA A 518 -14.95 -10.99 8.53
N TRP A 519 -14.19 -10.60 7.51
CA TRP A 519 -12.98 -11.30 7.08
C TRP A 519 -11.87 -11.28 8.15
N ALA A 520 -11.50 -10.08 8.64
CA ALA A 520 -10.52 -9.90 9.72
C ALA A 520 -10.91 -10.70 10.96
N THR A 521 -12.20 -10.77 11.29
CA THR A 521 -12.73 -11.58 12.40
C THR A 521 -12.44 -13.08 12.24
N MET A 522 -12.50 -13.61 11.01
CA MET A 522 -12.14 -15.01 10.73
C MET A 522 -10.64 -15.23 10.88
N LEU A 523 -9.85 -14.35 10.27
CA LEU A 523 -8.40 -14.46 10.29
C LEU A 523 -7.82 -14.25 11.70
N TYR A 524 -8.48 -13.45 12.56
CA TYR A 524 -8.08 -13.26 13.96
C TYR A 524 -8.18 -14.56 14.76
N ASP A 525 -9.20 -15.39 14.50
CA ASP A 525 -9.29 -16.71 15.11
C ASP A 525 -8.26 -17.72 14.55
N VAL A 526 -7.93 -17.64 13.26
CA VAL A 526 -6.83 -18.44 12.67
C VAL A 526 -5.49 -18.05 13.28
N MET A 527 -5.20 -16.75 13.38
CA MET A 527 -3.98 -16.21 14.00
C MET A 527 -3.80 -16.74 15.42
N TRP A 528 -4.84 -16.67 16.26
CA TRP A 528 -4.77 -17.19 17.62
C TRP A 528 -4.64 -18.72 17.67
N ASN A 529 -5.19 -19.47 16.72
CA ASN A 529 -4.98 -20.92 16.64
C ASN A 529 -3.51 -21.27 16.32
N LEU A 530 -2.86 -20.48 15.46
CA LEU A 530 -1.42 -20.63 15.18
C LEU A 530 -0.57 -20.21 16.38
N ILE A 531 -0.94 -19.13 17.08
CA ILE A 531 -0.25 -18.66 18.29
C ILE A 531 -0.36 -19.69 19.43
N ASP A 532 -1.52 -20.32 19.64
CA ASP A 532 -1.66 -21.39 20.65
C ASP A 532 -0.76 -22.61 20.36
N LYS A 533 -0.49 -22.88 19.07
CA LYS A 533 0.30 -24.03 18.62
C LYS A 533 1.80 -23.77 18.64
N HIS A 534 2.24 -22.60 18.16
CA HIS A 534 3.65 -22.27 17.93
C HIS A 534 4.20 -21.18 18.87
N GLY A 535 3.36 -20.61 19.73
CA GLY A 535 3.69 -19.44 20.55
C GLY A 535 3.56 -18.11 19.79
N LYS A 536 3.96 -17.03 20.46
CA LYS A 536 3.98 -15.65 19.95
C LYS A 536 5.36 -15.08 20.19
N ASN A 537 6.01 -14.58 19.13
CA ASN A 537 7.23 -13.80 19.26
C ASN A 537 6.85 -12.33 19.50
N ASP A 538 7.33 -11.74 20.59
CA ASP A 538 7.08 -10.34 20.95
C ASP A 538 8.14 -9.37 20.42
N ALA A 539 9.18 -9.86 19.73
CA ALA A 539 10.13 -9.01 19.02
C ALA A 539 9.49 -8.38 17.76
N ASP A 540 10.10 -7.30 17.28
CA ASP A 540 9.69 -6.56 16.08
C ASP A 540 9.91 -7.35 14.78
N VAL A 541 10.83 -8.33 14.80
CA VAL A 541 11.26 -9.11 13.64
C VAL A 541 10.99 -10.62 13.84
N PRO A 542 10.58 -11.34 12.77
CA PRO A 542 10.42 -12.78 12.80
C PRO A 542 11.76 -13.52 12.92
N GLU A 543 11.75 -14.66 13.64
CA GLU A 543 12.81 -15.67 13.56
C GLU A 543 12.34 -16.82 12.65
N PHE A 544 13.21 -17.32 11.76
CA PHE A 544 12.89 -18.38 10.82
C PHE A 544 13.69 -19.66 11.07
N ALA A 545 13.03 -20.81 10.87
CA ALA A 545 13.65 -22.12 10.72
C ALA A 545 13.34 -22.64 9.31
N ASP A 546 14.39 -22.94 8.51
CA ASP A 546 14.28 -23.47 7.14
C ASP A 546 13.36 -22.65 6.18
N GLY A 547 13.19 -21.35 6.44
CA GLY A 547 12.33 -20.43 5.66
C GLY A 547 10.91 -20.27 6.20
N VAL A 548 10.58 -20.93 7.31
CA VAL A 548 9.26 -20.84 7.98
C VAL A 548 9.41 -20.03 9.28
N PRO A 549 8.54 -19.03 9.56
CA PRO A 549 8.53 -18.34 10.85
C PRO A 549 8.31 -19.32 12.01
N THR A 550 9.04 -19.13 13.11
CA THR A 550 9.06 -20.06 14.25
C THR A 550 7.88 -19.93 15.20
N ASP A 551 7.11 -18.84 15.11
CA ASP A 551 5.98 -18.54 15.99
C ASP A 551 4.69 -18.22 15.20
N GLY A 552 3.54 -18.34 15.87
CA GLY A 552 2.23 -18.24 15.24
C GLY A 552 1.84 -16.85 14.74
N LYS A 553 2.40 -15.77 15.33
CA LYS A 553 2.12 -14.38 14.91
C LYS A 553 2.66 -14.15 13.51
N TYR A 554 3.96 -14.38 13.33
CA TYR A 554 4.61 -14.18 12.04
C TYR A 554 4.32 -15.30 11.04
N LEU A 555 4.05 -16.53 11.48
CA LEU A 555 3.57 -17.60 10.61
C LEU A 555 2.22 -17.24 9.98
N MET A 556 1.30 -16.63 10.73
CA MET A 556 0.03 -16.16 10.17
C MET A 556 0.26 -15.12 9.06
N LEU A 557 1.08 -14.09 9.32
CA LEU A 557 1.37 -13.05 8.32
C LEU A 557 2.03 -13.63 7.07
N LYS A 558 2.98 -14.57 7.25
CA LYS A 558 3.61 -15.27 6.13
C LYS A 558 2.62 -16.08 5.30
N ILE A 559 1.75 -16.87 5.95
CA ILE A 559 0.72 -17.67 5.26
C ILE A 559 -0.27 -16.76 4.52
N LEU A 560 -0.62 -15.59 5.05
CA LEU A 560 -1.46 -14.63 4.34
C LEU A 560 -0.78 -14.02 3.12
N MET A 561 0.49 -13.64 3.24
CA MET A 561 1.27 -13.11 2.12
C MET A 561 1.36 -14.13 0.98
N ASP A 562 1.71 -15.37 1.30
CA ASP A 562 1.76 -16.46 0.33
C ASP A 562 0.34 -16.76 -0.22
N GLY A 563 -0.69 -16.71 0.61
CA GLY A 563 -2.08 -16.88 0.20
C GLY A 563 -2.55 -15.82 -0.80
N MET A 564 -2.20 -14.54 -0.60
CA MET A 564 -2.47 -13.46 -1.56
C MET A 564 -1.80 -13.69 -2.91
N ALA A 565 -0.60 -14.28 -2.92
CA ALA A 565 0.14 -14.60 -4.15
C ALA A 565 -0.32 -15.91 -4.83
N LEU A 566 -1.14 -16.73 -4.14
CA LEU A 566 -1.70 -17.99 -4.64
C LEU A 566 -3.17 -17.88 -5.06
N GLN A 567 -3.93 -16.96 -4.47
CA GLN A 567 -5.37 -16.79 -4.72
C GLN A 567 -5.64 -16.16 -6.09
N PRO A 568 -6.79 -16.45 -6.73
CA PRO A 568 -7.10 -15.85 -8.03
C PRO A 568 -7.38 -14.35 -7.91
N CYS A 569 -7.30 -13.65 -9.04
CA CYS A 569 -7.86 -12.32 -9.21
C CYS A 569 -9.37 -12.28 -8.82
N ASN A 570 -9.76 -11.24 -8.06
CA ASN A 570 -11.10 -11.04 -7.48
C ASN A 570 -11.68 -12.29 -6.78
N PRO A 571 -11.04 -12.76 -5.69
CA PRO A 571 -11.43 -13.98 -4.99
C PRO A 571 -12.66 -13.77 -4.08
N THR A 572 -13.38 -14.86 -3.83
CA THR A 572 -14.35 -15.00 -2.72
C THR A 572 -13.63 -15.42 -1.43
N PHE A 573 -14.27 -15.26 -0.26
CA PHE A 573 -13.74 -15.74 1.05
C PHE A 573 -13.39 -17.23 0.99
N VAL A 574 -14.23 -18.04 0.32
CA VAL A 574 -14.02 -19.50 0.17
C VAL A 574 -12.73 -19.78 -0.58
N GLN A 575 -12.42 -19.00 -1.62
CA GLN A 575 -11.20 -19.16 -2.42
C GLN A 575 -9.96 -18.62 -1.70
N ALA A 576 -10.07 -17.47 -1.03
CA ALA A 576 -8.99 -16.92 -0.22
C ALA A 576 -8.64 -17.86 0.94
N ARG A 577 -9.63 -18.48 1.61
CA ARG A 577 -9.44 -19.54 2.60
C ARG A 577 -8.68 -20.74 2.00
N ASP A 578 -9.11 -21.21 0.84
CA ASP A 578 -8.49 -22.36 0.19
C ASP A 578 -7.05 -22.06 -0.26
N ALA A 579 -6.77 -20.83 -0.70
CA ALA A 579 -5.41 -20.35 -1.00
C ALA A 579 -4.55 -20.20 0.26
N ILE A 580 -5.10 -19.79 1.40
CA ILE A 580 -4.44 -19.76 2.72
C ILE A 580 -4.06 -21.17 3.19
N LEU A 581 -4.90 -22.17 2.92
CA LEU A 581 -4.60 -23.59 3.20
C LEU A 581 -3.53 -24.14 2.26
N ASP A 582 -3.58 -23.80 0.97
CA ASP A 582 -2.55 -24.17 0.00
C ASP A 582 -1.22 -23.44 0.28
N ALA A 583 -1.24 -22.23 0.85
CA ALA A 583 -0.05 -21.52 1.33
C ALA A 583 0.64 -22.26 2.49
N ASP A 584 -0.12 -22.70 3.51
CA ASP A 584 0.41 -23.57 4.57
C ASP A 584 0.94 -24.90 4.02
N LEU A 585 0.25 -25.48 3.03
CA LEU A 585 0.72 -26.70 2.36
C LEU A 585 2.07 -26.49 1.64
N ALA A 586 2.24 -25.37 0.96
CA ALA A 586 3.50 -25.02 0.29
C ALA A 586 4.64 -24.71 1.27
N LEU A 587 4.34 -23.99 2.35
CA LEU A 587 5.31 -23.47 3.30
C LEU A 587 5.74 -24.51 4.36
N THR A 588 4.78 -25.23 4.96
CA THR A 588 5.00 -26.12 6.11
C THR A 588 4.78 -27.60 5.80
N GLY A 589 4.27 -27.92 4.60
CA GLY A 589 3.75 -29.24 4.28
C GLY A 589 2.32 -29.49 4.79
N GLY A 590 1.62 -28.44 5.22
CA GLY A 590 0.22 -28.50 5.65
C GLY A 590 0.05 -28.84 7.13
N ASP A 591 1.08 -28.61 7.94
CA ASP A 591 1.09 -28.95 9.37
C ASP A 591 0.00 -28.22 10.16
N ASN A 592 -0.48 -27.07 9.66
CA ASN A 592 -1.43 -26.20 10.35
C ASN A 592 -2.85 -26.24 9.78
N ALA A 593 -3.13 -27.14 8.83
CA ALA A 593 -4.45 -27.28 8.23
C ALA A 593 -5.56 -27.42 9.30
N CYS A 594 -5.32 -28.19 10.38
CA CYS A 594 -6.27 -28.35 11.48
C CYS A 594 -6.59 -27.02 12.19
N GLU A 595 -5.58 -26.19 12.46
CA GLU A 595 -5.69 -24.91 13.15
C GLU A 595 -6.36 -23.85 12.26
N ILE A 596 -6.00 -23.82 10.98
CA ILE A 596 -6.60 -22.93 9.98
C ILE A 596 -8.09 -23.27 9.80
N TRP A 597 -8.42 -24.54 9.56
CA TRP A 597 -9.82 -24.96 9.41
C TRP A 597 -10.67 -24.68 10.65
N LYS A 598 -10.15 -24.89 11.87
CA LYS A 598 -10.87 -24.53 13.12
C LYS A 598 -11.22 -23.04 13.19
N GLY A 599 -10.33 -22.15 12.75
CA GLY A 599 -10.56 -20.70 12.79
C GLY A 599 -11.68 -20.27 11.84
N PHE A 600 -11.62 -20.73 10.59
CA PHE A 600 -12.66 -20.46 9.59
C PHE A 600 -13.99 -21.14 9.90
N ALA A 601 -13.98 -22.43 10.28
CA ALA A 601 -15.19 -23.19 10.60
C ALA A 601 -15.92 -22.61 11.83
N LYS A 602 -15.21 -22.14 12.85
CA LYS A 602 -15.81 -21.41 14.00
C LYS A 602 -16.66 -20.21 13.58
N ARG A 603 -16.35 -19.60 12.43
CA ARG A 603 -16.96 -18.38 11.89
C ARG A 603 -17.85 -18.64 10.67
N GLY A 604 -18.27 -19.88 10.43
CA GLY A 604 -19.18 -20.21 9.33
C GLY A 604 -18.51 -20.37 7.96
N LEU A 605 -17.18 -20.33 7.86
CA LEU A 605 -16.45 -20.57 6.60
C LEU A 605 -15.81 -21.98 6.55
N GLY A 606 -16.49 -22.96 7.15
CA GLY A 606 -16.09 -24.37 7.18
C GLY A 606 -16.18 -25.10 5.85
N ALA A 607 -15.93 -26.41 5.87
CA ALA A 607 -15.69 -27.25 4.68
C ALA A 607 -16.71 -27.08 3.55
N ASN A 608 -17.99 -26.93 3.91
CA ASN A 608 -19.10 -26.83 2.97
C ASN A 608 -19.75 -25.43 2.92
N ALA A 609 -19.02 -24.37 3.29
CA ALA A 609 -19.51 -23.00 3.18
C ALA A 609 -19.70 -22.63 1.70
N VAL A 610 -20.79 -21.92 1.38
CA VAL A 610 -21.15 -21.62 -0.02
C VAL A 610 -21.22 -20.12 -0.24
N PHE A 611 -20.44 -19.65 -1.21
CA PHE A 611 -20.55 -18.30 -1.74
C PHE A 611 -21.81 -18.16 -2.61
N HIS A 612 -22.57 -17.08 -2.37
CA HIS A 612 -23.59 -16.55 -3.26
C HIS A 612 -23.57 -15.01 -3.14
N ASP A 613 -23.74 -14.27 -4.24
CA ASP A 613 -23.70 -12.79 -4.28
C ASP A 613 -24.41 -12.10 -3.10
N THR A 614 -25.58 -12.62 -2.71
CA THR A 614 -26.48 -12.02 -1.70
C THR A 614 -26.91 -12.95 -0.56
N ASP A 615 -26.53 -14.24 -0.57
CA ASP A 615 -27.08 -15.28 0.33
C ASP A 615 -26.01 -16.31 0.72
N ARG A 616 -24.88 -15.83 1.24
CA ARG A 616 -23.75 -16.65 1.71
C ARG A 616 -24.21 -17.62 2.80
N VAL A 617 -23.85 -18.88 2.65
CA VAL A 617 -24.30 -19.96 3.54
C VAL A 617 -23.18 -20.35 4.51
N ASP A 618 -23.43 -20.14 5.81
CA ASP A 618 -22.53 -20.59 6.87
C ASP A 618 -22.40 -22.13 6.88
N ASN A 619 -21.18 -22.62 7.06
CA ASN A 619 -20.88 -23.99 7.45
C ASN A 619 -19.86 -24.02 8.59
N PHE A 620 -20.06 -24.90 9.57
CA PHE A 620 -19.20 -25.01 10.75
C PHE A 620 -18.45 -26.35 10.82
N ASP A 621 -18.48 -27.13 9.74
CA ASP A 621 -17.85 -28.46 9.68
C ASP A 621 -16.36 -28.34 9.34
N LEU A 622 -15.56 -29.25 9.89
CA LEU A 622 -14.17 -29.49 9.47
C LEU A 622 -14.14 -30.61 8.41
N PRO A 623 -13.21 -30.59 7.45
CA PRO A 623 -12.97 -31.74 6.58
C PRO A 623 -12.63 -33.02 7.37
N GLU A 624 -13.06 -34.18 6.87
CA GLU A 624 -12.81 -35.47 7.53
C GLU A 624 -11.31 -35.78 7.62
N GLY A 625 -10.82 -36.02 8.83
CA GLY A 625 -9.42 -36.41 9.10
C GLY A 625 -8.39 -35.28 8.97
N VAL A 626 -8.81 -34.00 8.90
CA VAL A 626 -7.88 -32.85 8.97
C VAL A 626 -7.34 -32.61 10.38
N CYS A 627 -8.04 -33.16 11.38
CA CYS A 627 -7.73 -33.21 12.80
C CYS A 627 -8.05 -34.64 13.31
#